data_AF-A0A6A4V9X8-F1
#
_entry.id   AF-A0A6A4V9X8-F1
#
_cell.length_a   1.000
_cell.length_b   1.000
_cell.length_c   1.000
_cell.angle_alpha   90.00
_cell.angle_beta   90.00
_cell.angle_gamma   90.00
#
_symmetry.space_group_name_H-M   'P 1'
#
loop_
_entity.id
_entity.type
_entity.pdbx_description
1 polymer ?
#
loop_
_entity_poly.entity_id
_entity_poly.type
_entity_poly.pdbx_seq_one_letter_code
_entity_poly.pdbx_strand_id
1 'polypeptide(L)'
;MLDVHRQFDGDLPLSWNDVLQFLIAYNRGLSILDDYDHRTFETPEGIHDTYLINYIECLDIIHRSKFSGKSDNFARERDQSFNSSISTIYQTFDGKELYPTLELKAVNLLYLITKNHM
;
A
#
# COMPACT_ATOMS: atom_id res chain seq x y z
N MET A 1 -35.25 -2.26 -17.74
CA MET A 1 -35.13 -0.86 -18.18
C MET A 1 -34.79 -0.05 -16.93
N LEU A 2 -33.55 0.28 -16.58
CA LEU A 2 -32.27 0.27 -17.28
C LEU A 2 -31.20 -0.20 -16.28
N ASP A 3 -30.32 -1.10 -16.71
CA ASP A 3 -29.01 -1.31 -16.10
C ASP A 3 -28.25 0.01 -16.15
N VAL A 4 -28.15 0.69 -15.01
CA VAL A 4 -27.33 1.89 -14.92
C VAL A 4 -25.89 1.43 -14.79
N HIS A 5 -25.21 1.47 -15.92
CA HIS A 5 -23.76 1.46 -16.10
C HIS A 5 -22.97 1.64 -14.81
N ARG A 6 -22.50 0.53 -14.24
CA ARG A 6 -21.36 0.53 -13.34
C ARG A 6 -20.15 0.07 -14.14
N GLN A 7 -19.81 0.88 -15.14
CA GLN A 7 -18.53 0.77 -15.83
C GLN A 7 -17.49 1.26 -14.82
N PHE A 8 -16.83 0.31 -14.16
CA PHE A 8 -15.54 0.57 -13.54
C PHE A 8 -14.58 0.82 -14.70
N ASP A 9 -14.34 2.09 -15.01
CA ASP A 9 -13.40 2.53 -16.06
C ASP A 9 -11.94 2.33 -15.61
N GLY A 10 -11.58 1.09 -15.30
CA GLY A 10 -10.22 0.67 -14.99
C GLY A 10 -9.87 -0.56 -15.82
N ASP A 11 -8.70 -0.55 -16.45
CA ASP A 11 -8.16 -1.65 -17.27
C ASP A 11 -7.83 -2.93 -16.46
N LEU A 12 -8.10 -2.94 -15.15
CA LEU A 12 -7.95 -4.13 -14.31
C LEU A 12 -9.23 -4.96 -14.41
N PRO A 13 -9.20 -6.19 -14.95
CA PRO A 13 -10.35 -7.08 -15.01
C PRO A 13 -10.62 -7.65 -13.60
N LEU A 14 -11.10 -6.80 -12.70
CA LEU A 14 -11.41 -7.16 -11.32
C LEU A 14 -12.85 -7.68 -11.26
N SER A 15 -13.01 -8.90 -10.76
CA SER A 15 -14.32 -9.43 -10.41
C SER A 15 -14.91 -8.65 -9.21
N TRP A 16 -16.23 -8.75 -8.99
CA TRP A 16 -16.85 -8.23 -7.78
C TRP A 16 -16.20 -8.74 -6.49
N ASN A 17 -15.72 -9.98 -6.51
CA ASN A 17 -15.00 -10.56 -5.40
C ASN A 17 -13.64 -9.87 -5.19
N ASP A 18 -12.89 -9.56 -6.25
CA ASP A 18 -11.60 -8.86 -6.14
C ASP A 18 -11.77 -7.45 -5.58
N VAL A 19 -12.82 -6.74 -6.01
CA VAL A 19 -13.17 -5.42 -5.44
C VAL A 19 -13.57 -5.52 -3.97
N LEU A 20 -14.36 -6.52 -3.60
CA LEU A 20 -14.74 -6.75 -2.21
C LEU A 20 -13.52 -7.08 -1.33
N GLN A 21 -12.64 -7.95 -1.80
CA GLN A 21 -11.40 -8.30 -1.10
C GLN A 21 -10.47 -7.09 -0.96
N PHE A 22 -10.37 -6.26 -2.00
CA PHE A 22 -9.64 -5.00 -1.93
C PHE A 22 -10.20 -4.07 -0.85
N LEU A 23 -11.53 -3.90 -0.80
CA LEU A 23 -12.17 -3.05 0.22
C LEU A 23 -11.99 -3.59 1.64
N ILE A 24 -12.08 -4.91 1.82
CA ILE A 24 -11.81 -5.56 3.12
C ILE A 24 -10.36 -5.33 3.53
N ALA A 25 -9.41 -5.55 2.62
CA ALA A 25 -7.98 -5.33 2.88
C ALA A 25 -7.68 -3.85 3.20
N TYR A 26 -8.29 -2.93 2.45
CA TYR A 26 -8.17 -1.50 2.69
C TYR A 26 -8.71 -1.09 4.07
N ASN A 27 -9.91 -1.55 4.43
CA ASN A 27 -10.51 -1.27 5.75
C ASN A 27 -9.67 -1.85 6.89
N ARG A 28 -9.13 -3.07 6.72
CA ARG A 28 -8.20 -3.68 7.67
C ARG A 28 -6.94 -2.85 7.84
N GLY A 29 -6.38 -2.32 6.75
CA GLY A 29 -5.23 -1.41 6.79
C GLY A 29 -5.51 -0.13 7.59
N LEU A 30 -6.71 0.44 7.45
CA LEU A 30 -7.13 1.61 8.23
C LEU A 30 -7.23 1.29 9.74
N SER A 31 -7.78 0.14 10.11
CA SER A 31 -7.83 -0.27 11.53
C SER A 31 -6.43 -0.45 12.13
N ILE A 32 -5.51 -1.05 11.38
CA ILE A 32 -4.11 -1.21 11.85
C ILE A 32 -3.43 0.15 12.03
N LEU A 33 -3.68 1.10 11.12
CA LEU A 33 -3.16 2.46 11.23
C LEU A 33 -3.70 3.18 12.48
N ASP A 34 -4.98 2.99 12.77
CA ASP A 34 -5.65 3.53 13.96
C ASP A 34 -5.09 2.93 15.27
N ASP A 35 -4.90 1.62 15.32
CA ASP A 35 -4.29 0.93 16.47
C ASP A 35 -2.84 1.37 16.72
N TYR A 36 -2.09 1.61 15.65
CA TYR A 36 -0.72 2.12 15.72
C TYR A 36 -0.69 3.55 16.29
N ASP A 37 -1.55 4.45 15.79
CA ASP A 37 -1.67 5.83 16.29
C ASP A 37 -2.08 5.86 17.78
N HIS A 38 -2.95 4.95 18.22
CA HIS A 38 -3.43 4.85 19.60
C HIS A 38 -2.55 4.02 20.55
N ARG A 39 -1.41 3.49 20.06
CA ARG A 39 -0.49 2.62 20.82
C ARG A 39 -1.14 1.37 21.41
N THR A 40 -2.24 0.91 20.82
CA THR A 40 -2.94 -0.33 21.18
C THR A 40 -2.51 -1.51 20.31
N PHE A 41 -1.61 -1.26 19.35
CA PHE A 41 -1.06 -2.27 18.46
C PHE A 41 -0.19 -3.28 19.23
N GLU A 42 -0.72 -4.48 19.45
CA GLU A 42 0.09 -5.64 19.80
C GLU A 42 0.81 -6.12 18.54
N THR A 43 2.14 -6.08 18.55
CA THR A 43 2.95 -6.55 17.42
C THR A 43 2.68 -8.04 17.20
N PRO A 44 2.05 -8.46 16.08
CA PRO A 44 1.83 -9.87 15.82
C PRO A 44 3.18 -10.58 15.63
N GLU A 45 3.23 -11.89 15.93
CA GLU A 45 4.34 -12.73 15.46
C GLU A 45 4.32 -12.74 13.94
N GLY A 46 5.16 -11.88 13.35
CA GLY A 46 5.26 -11.74 11.92
C GLY A 46 6.19 -12.78 11.31
N ILE A 47 6.01 -13.02 10.02
CA ILE A 47 6.95 -13.85 9.27
C ILE A 47 8.11 -12.99 8.77
N HIS A 48 9.30 -13.59 8.71
CA HIS A 48 10.43 -12.94 8.07
C HIS A 48 10.20 -12.86 6.56
N ASP A 49 10.56 -11.73 5.96
CA ASP A 49 10.25 -11.47 4.56
C ASP A 49 10.79 -12.56 3.64
N THR A 50 9.95 -13.00 2.70
CA THR A 50 10.36 -13.92 1.62
C THR A 50 10.61 -13.18 0.31
N TYR A 51 10.26 -11.89 0.23
CA TYR A 51 10.32 -11.08 -0.98
C TYR A 51 10.60 -9.61 -0.64
N LEU A 52 11.53 -9.01 -1.39
CA LEU A 52 11.91 -7.60 -1.25
C LEU A 52 11.09 -6.74 -2.20
N ILE A 53 10.38 -5.75 -1.68
CA ILE A 53 9.52 -4.85 -2.45
C ILE A 53 10.37 -4.07 -3.45
N ASN A 54 10.13 -4.30 -4.75
CA ASN A 54 10.83 -3.62 -5.82
C ASN A 54 10.08 -2.35 -6.27
N TYR A 55 10.76 -1.22 -6.22
CA TYR A 55 10.22 0.08 -6.61
C TYR A 55 9.63 0.11 -8.03
N ILE A 56 10.34 -0.48 -9.02
CA ILE A 56 9.91 -0.50 -10.41
C ILE A 56 8.65 -1.35 -10.59
N GLU A 57 8.59 -2.52 -9.94
CA GLU A 57 7.39 -3.36 -9.97
C GLU A 57 6.18 -2.66 -9.36
N CYS A 58 6.37 -1.91 -8.28
CA CYS A 58 5.29 -1.12 -7.69
C CYS A 58 4.81 0.00 -8.64
N LEU A 59 5.73 0.71 -9.31
CA LEU A 59 5.34 1.72 -10.30
C LEU A 59 4.54 1.11 -11.47
N ASP A 60 4.95 -0.06 -11.95
CA ASP A 60 4.23 -0.80 -12.98
C ASP A 60 2.80 -1.12 -12.55
N ILE A 61 2.62 -1.61 -11.32
CA ILE A 61 1.29 -1.88 -10.74
C ILE A 61 0.46 -0.60 -10.67
N ILE A 62 1.04 0.50 -10.16
CA ILE A 62 0.37 1.80 -10.03
C ILE A 62 -0.07 2.34 -11.40
N HIS A 63 0.80 2.25 -12.42
CA HIS A 63 0.50 2.70 -13.78
C HIS A 63 -0.58 1.85 -14.47
N ARG A 64 -0.57 0.53 -14.25
CA ARG A 64 -1.63 -0.37 -14.76
C ARG A 64 -2.96 -0.18 -14.02
N SER A 65 -2.91 0.34 -12.80
CA SER A 65 -4.09 0.68 -12.00
C SER A 65 -4.68 2.05 -12.34
N LYS A 66 -4.16 2.75 -13.37
CA LYS A 66 -4.77 3.99 -13.88
C LYS A 66 -6.18 3.71 -14.39
N PHE A 67 -7.16 4.28 -13.70
CA PHE A 67 -8.53 4.37 -14.20
C PHE A 67 -8.58 5.39 -15.35
N SER A 68 -9.11 4.98 -16.50
CA SER A 68 -9.33 5.86 -17.64
C SER A 68 -10.32 6.96 -17.23
N GLY A 69 -9.85 8.20 -17.07
CA GLY A 69 -10.71 9.34 -16.73
C GLY A 69 -10.22 10.24 -15.58
N LYS A 70 -9.10 9.93 -14.91
CA LYS A 70 -8.51 10.84 -13.91
C LYS A 70 -7.47 11.79 -14.51
N SER A 71 -7.39 12.98 -13.91
CA SER A 71 -6.47 14.07 -14.26
C SER A 71 -5.00 13.63 -14.29
N ASP A 72 -4.15 14.42 -14.96
CA ASP A 72 -2.69 14.23 -15.10
C ASP A 72 -1.92 14.00 -13.78
N ASN A 73 -2.56 14.20 -12.63
CA ASN A 73 -1.98 14.03 -11.30
C ASN A 73 -2.14 12.62 -10.72
N PHE A 74 -2.96 11.74 -11.30
CA PHE A 74 -3.09 10.38 -10.80
C PHE A 74 -1.86 9.53 -11.16
N ALA A 75 -1.36 8.74 -10.20
CA ALA A 75 -0.17 7.90 -10.34
C ALA A 75 1.10 8.67 -10.75
N ARG A 76 1.15 9.98 -10.47
CA ARG A 76 2.36 10.79 -10.62
C ARG A 76 3.04 10.86 -9.26
N GLU A 77 4.27 10.34 -9.18
CA GLU A 77 5.09 10.51 -7.99
C GLU A 77 5.43 11.99 -7.79
N ARG A 78 5.41 12.44 -6.53
CA ARG A 78 5.62 13.85 -6.20
C ARG A 78 7.11 14.26 -6.25
N ASP A 79 8.01 13.43 -5.73
CA ASP A 79 9.39 13.83 -5.38
C ASP A 79 10.30 12.64 -4.99
N GLN A 80 10.17 11.46 -5.60
CA GLN A 80 10.88 10.22 -5.19
C GLN A 80 10.50 9.71 -3.78
N SER A 81 9.49 10.30 -3.16
CA SER A 81 9.00 9.93 -1.84
C SER A 81 8.61 8.46 -1.76
N PHE A 82 8.04 7.87 -2.81
CA PHE A 82 7.65 6.47 -2.72
C PHE A 82 8.88 5.55 -2.64
N ASN A 83 9.94 5.85 -3.40
CA ASN A 83 11.20 5.12 -3.30
C ASN A 83 11.86 5.28 -1.91
N SER A 84 11.80 6.49 -1.34
CA SER A 84 12.29 6.75 0.02
C SER A 84 11.53 5.94 1.07
N SER A 85 10.19 5.83 0.96
CA SER A 85 9.38 4.99 1.86
C SER A 85 9.78 3.53 1.82
N ILE A 86 10.00 2.97 0.61
CA ILE A 86 10.48 1.60 0.45
C ILE A 86 11.85 1.45 1.11
N SER A 87 12.75 2.41 0.91
CA SER A 87 14.08 2.37 1.52
C SER A 87 14.03 2.40 3.05
N THR A 88 13.13 3.21 3.63
CA THR A 88 12.95 3.33 5.08
C THR A 88 12.48 2.01 5.72
N ILE A 89 11.58 1.26 5.09
CA ILE A 89 11.10 -0.01 5.66
C ILE A 89 12.16 -1.12 5.64
N TYR A 90 13.24 -0.97 4.88
CA TYR A 90 14.40 -1.87 4.85
C TYR A 90 15.63 -1.31 5.59
N GLN A 91 15.49 -0.18 6.28
CA GLN A 91 16.60 0.44 7.01
C GLN A 91 17.06 -0.42 8.20
N THR A 92 18.37 -0.36 8.47
CA THR A 92 18.98 -1.04 9.62
C THR A 92 19.59 -0.04 10.61
N PHE A 93 19.66 -0.44 11.87
CA PHE A 93 20.39 0.23 12.94
C PHE A 93 21.14 -0.82 13.76
N ASP A 94 22.43 -0.61 14.00
CA ASP A 94 23.30 -1.57 14.70
C ASP A 94 23.23 -3.00 14.11
N GLY A 95 23.19 -3.08 12.78
CA GLY A 95 23.12 -4.36 12.05
C GLY A 95 21.78 -5.09 12.15
N LYS A 96 20.76 -4.49 12.76
CA LYS A 96 19.41 -5.06 12.87
C LYS A 96 18.42 -4.26 12.05
N GLU A 97 17.51 -4.94 11.35
CA GLU A 97 16.40 -4.28 10.67
C GLU A 97 15.52 -3.54 11.67
N LEU A 98 15.13 -2.31 11.32
CA LEU A 98 14.14 -1.55 12.11
C LEU A 98 12.77 -2.23 12.06
N TYR A 99 12.47 -2.91 10.96
CA TYR A 99 11.20 -3.59 10.70
C TYR A 99 11.46 -5.04 10.26
N PRO A 100 11.73 -5.96 11.20
CA PRO A 100 12.22 -7.29 10.91
C PRO A 100 11.18 -8.27 10.34
N THR A 101 9.91 -7.89 10.27
CA THR A 101 8.83 -8.77 9.76
C THR A 101 8.07 -8.13 8.61
N LEU A 102 7.45 -8.98 7.80
CA LEU A 102 6.65 -8.55 6.65
C LEU A 102 5.53 -7.60 7.07
N GLU A 103 4.85 -7.93 8.16
CA GLU A 103 3.75 -7.13 8.72
C GLU A 103 4.24 -5.76 9.16
N LEU A 104 5.39 -5.69 9.86
CA LEU A 104 5.97 -4.42 10.28
C LEU A 104 6.37 -3.57 9.08
N LYS A 105 6.97 -4.16 8.05
CA LYS A 105 7.31 -3.45 6.80
C LYS A 105 6.06 -2.95 6.08
N ALA A 106 5.02 -3.78 5.96
CA ALA A 106 3.76 -3.41 5.30
C ALA A 106 3.03 -2.27 6.04
N VAL A 107 2.94 -2.33 7.37
CA VAL A 107 2.28 -1.30 8.18
C VAL A 107 3.04 0.02 8.11
N ASN A 108 4.38 -0.01 8.22
CA ASN A 108 5.19 1.20 8.15
C ASN A 108 5.20 1.79 6.73
N LEU A 109 5.17 0.98 5.68
CA LEU A 109 5.03 1.46 4.31
C LEU A 109 3.69 2.19 4.14
N LEU A 110 2.59 1.60 4.62
CA LEU A 110 1.28 2.23 4.60
C LEU A 110 1.27 3.54 5.40
N TYR A 111 1.89 3.57 6.58
CA TYR A 111 2.00 4.75 7.42
C TYR A 111 2.75 5.89 6.71
N LEU A 112 3.94 5.62 6.16
CA LEU A 112 4.78 6.62 5.49
C LEU A 112 4.08 7.25 4.27
N ILE A 113 3.38 6.42 3.48
CA ILE A 113 2.66 6.87 2.28
C ILE A 113 1.41 7.68 2.65
N THR A 114 0.67 7.27 3.69
CA THR A 114 -0.61 7.93 4.04
C THR A 114 -0.43 9.21 4.85
N LYS A 115 0.54 9.24 5.75
CA LYS A 115 0.77 10.38 6.66
C LYS A 115 1.81 11.38 6.14
N ASN A 116 2.45 11.12 4.99
CA ASN A 116 3.48 11.98 4.40
C ASN A 116 4.64 12.30 5.37
N HIS A 117 5.15 11.31 6.09
CA HIS A 117 6.29 11.51 7.00
C HIS A 117 7.65 11.44 6.29
N MET A 118 7.77 12.07 5.13
CA MET A 118 9.03 12.18 4.38
C MET A 118 9.48 13.61 4.22
#